data_AF-A0A0H3NTH6-F1
#
_entry.id   AF-A0A0H3NTH6-F1
#
_cell.length_a   1.000
_cell.length_b   1.000
_cell.length_c   1.000
_cell.angle_alpha   90.00
_cell.angle_beta   90.00
_cell.angle_gamma   90.00
#
_symmetry.space_group_name_H-M   'P 1'
#
loop_
_entity.id
_entity.type
_entity.pdbx_description
1 polymer ?
#
loop_
_entity_poly.entity_id
_entity_poly.type
_entity_poly.pdbx_seq_one_letter_code
_entity_poly.pdbx_strand_id
1 'polypeptide(L)'
;MYYLLSPLALAAGDYIKLAIEATLAFSPILAGLLAGLVIWPAILGGVYHAVILPLVLLEMEKSGVSFLGAVDMVGLVMVAAGINLANVIAPREKSEAAVAAPGLLINLGFGTFVESAYPFMFSNKVVFAGAIFSAGVGGMLLGLLNIKGVAYVPAFASPFLSNNAFSMAIVMAVTLVLTCVITLLANKFVAIKKAVPESPTPGISAKS
;
A
#
# COMPACT_ATOMS: atom_id res chain seq x y z
N MET A 1 12.24 1.23 -39.97
CA MET A 1 11.01 1.63 -39.24
C MET A 1 11.22 1.81 -37.72
N TYR A 2 12.26 1.24 -37.08
CA TYR A 2 12.45 1.33 -35.61
C TYR A 2 13.40 2.45 -35.12
N TYR A 3 14.11 3.15 -36.01
CA TYR A 3 15.12 4.15 -35.63
C TYR A 3 14.54 5.49 -35.11
N LEU A 4 13.27 5.79 -35.40
CA LEU A 4 12.58 6.99 -34.89
C LEU A 4 11.83 6.74 -33.57
N LEU A 5 11.52 5.47 -33.26
CA LEU A 5 10.84 5.12 -32.01
C LEU A 5 11.74 5.35 -30.80
N SER A 6 13.03 5.04 -30.91
CA SER A 6 14.00 5.25 -29.84
C SER A 6 14.13 6.73 -29.40
N PRO A 7 14.39 7.71 -30.29
CA PRO A 7 14.46 9.11 -29.89
C PRO A 7 13.11 9.66 -29.38
N LEU A 8 11.99 9.20 -29.94
CA LEU A 8 10.66 9.61 -29.46
C LEU A 8 10.34 9.05 -28.06
N ALA A 9 10.67 7.79 -27.80
CA ALA A 9 10.49 7.16 -26.49
C ALA A 9 11.39 7.81 -25.43
N LEU A 10 12.65 8.10 -25.79
CA LEU A 10 13.57 8.81 -24.91
C LEU A 10 13.03 10.21 -24.55
N ALA A 11 12.59 10.98 -25.55
CA ALA A 11 12.00 12.29 -25.36
C ALA A 11 10.74 12.24 -24.48
N ALA A 12 9.83 11.29 -24.73
CA ALA A 12 8.65 11.08 -23.90
C ALA A 12 9.03 10.80 -22.43
N GLY A 13 10.03 9.94 -22.21
CA GLY A 13 10.55 9.66 -20.87
C GLY A 13 11.18 10.88 -20.19
N ASP A 14 11.89 11.72 -20.93
CA ASP A 14 12.44 12.99 -20.42
C ASP A 14 11.34 13.97 -20.02
N TYR A 15 10.29 14.14 -20.84
CA TYR A 15 9.17 15.02 -20.51
C TYR A 15 8.36 14.53 -19.30
N ILE A 16 8.19 13.21 -19.15
CA ILE A 16 7.51 12.67 -17.97
C ILE A 16 8.35 12.90 -16.72
N LYS A 17 9.65 12.64 -16.77
CA LYS A 17 10.57 12.95 -15.66
C LYS A 17 10.46 14.43 -15.28
N LEU A 18 10.50 15.33 -16.26
CA LEU A 18 10.38 16.77 -16.04
C LEU A 18 9.03 17.14 -15.40
N ALA A 19 7.93 16.53 -15.82
CA ALA A 19 6.61 16.77 -15.24
C ALA A 19 6.52 16.33 -13.77
N ILE A 20 7.11 15.17 -13.44
CA ILE A 20 7.19 14.67 -12.06
C ILE A 20 8.06 15.60 -11.21
N GLU A 21 9.23 15.98 -11.72
CA GLU A 21 10.14 16.91 -11.04
C GLU A 21 9.50 18.28 -10.83
N ALA A 22 8.77 18.81 -11.80
CA ALA A 22 8.02 20.06 -11.67
C ALA A 22 6.91 19.96 -10.63
N THR A 23 6.20 18.83 -10.57
CA THR A 23 5.15 18.58 -9.58
C THR A 23 5.73 18.52 -8.17
N LEU A 24 6.86 17.81 -8.01
CA LEU A 24 7.60 17.76 -6.75
C LEU A 24 8.17 19.12 -6.37
N ALA A 25 8.71 19.89 -7.31
CA ALA A 25 9.23 21.23 -7.05
C ALA A 25 8.14 22.22 -6.61
N PHE A 26 6.90 22.03 -7.09
CA PHE A 26 5.77 22.86 -6.67
C PHE A 26 5.36 22.57 -5.22
N SER A 27 5.13 21.30 -4.87
CA SER A 27 4.86 20.90 -3.49
C SER A 27 5.15 19.41 -3.29
N PRO A 28 6.31 19.04 -2.71
CA PRO A 28 6.66 17.64 -2.46
C PRO A 28 5.64 16.95 -1.54
N ILE A 29 5.18 17.68 -0.52
CA ILE A 29 4.22 17.21 0.48
C ILE A 29 2.88 16.87 -0.17
N LEU A 30 2.34 17.78 -0.98
CA LEU A 30 1.06 17.58 -1.65
C LEU A 30 1.16 16.49 -2.72
N ALA A 31 2.26 16.46 -3.49
CA ALA A 31 2.51 15.41 -4.47
C ALA A 31 2.53 14.03 -3.81
N GLY A 32 3.22 13.89 -2.68
CA GLY A 32 3.26 12.66 -1.90
C GLY A 32 1.91 12.27 -1.31
N LEU A 33 1.19 13.22 -0.72
CA LEU A 33 -0.16 12.98 -0.18
C LEU A 33 -1.09 12.43 -1.27
N LEU A 34 -1.14 13.11 -2.43
CA LEU A 34 -2.01 12.70 -3.54
C LEU A 34 -1.59 11.36 -4.14
N ALA A 35 -0.29 11.15 -4.35
CA ALA A 35 0.23 9.87 -4.84
C ALA A 35 -0.17 8.72 -3.90
N GLY A 36 -0.01 8.91 -2.59
CA GLY A 36 -0.42 7.92 -1.58
C GLY A 36 -1.93 7.69 -1.53
N LEU A 37 -2.76 8.74 -1.60
CA LEU A 37 -4.22 8.59 -1.59
C LEU A 37 -4.75 7.85 -2.83
N VAL A 38 -4.12 8.06 -3.98
CA VAL A 38 -4.57 7.49 -5.26
C VAL A 38 -4.04 6.08 -5.50
N ILE A 39 -2.99 5.63 -4.81
CA ILE A 39 -2.30 4.38 -5.19
C ILE A 39 -3.17 3.12 -5.05
N TRP A 40 -4.01 3.05 -4.02
CA TRP A 40 -4.97 1.94 -3.85
C TRP A 40 -6.09 1.95 -4.90
N PRO A 41 -6.79 3.08 -5.15
CA PRO A 41 -7.69 3.18 -6.29
C PRO A 41 -7.01 2.83 -7.63
N ALA A 42 -5.77 3.25 -7.82
CA ALA A 42 -5.03 3.02 -9.06
C ALA A 42 -4.68 1.54 -9.28
N ILE A 43 -4.27 0.80 -8.25
CA ILE A 43 -3.98 -0.64 -8.39
C ILE A 43 -5.25 -1.46 -8.61
N LEU A 44 -6.34 -1.13 -7.91
CA LEU A 44 -7.62 -1.78 -8.11
C LEU A 44 -8.22 -1.50 -9.49
N GLY A 45 -7.99 -0.30 -10.03
CA GLY A 45 -8.43 0.11 -11.37
C GLY A 45 -7.47 -0.26 -12.51
N GLY A 46 -6.35 -0.96 -12.23
CA GLY A 46 -5.34 -1.33 -13.23
C GLY A 46 -4.43 -0.19 -13.72
N VAL A 47 -4.71 1.05 -13.33
CA VAL A 47 -3.91 2.25 -13.67
C VAL A 47 -2.49 2.13 -13.14
N TYR A 48 -2.30 1.48 -11.99
CA TYR A 48 -0.98 1.25 -11.43
C TYR A 48 -0.08 0.50 -12.42
N HIS A 49 -0.52 -0.62 -12.97
CA HIS A 49 0.30 -1.40 -13.91
C HIS A 49 0.44 -0.73 -15.27
N ALA A 50 -0.60 -0.03 -15.73
CA ALA A 50 -0.58 0.62 -17.04
C ALA A 50 0.25 1.92 -17.07
N VAL A 51 0.36 2.61 -15.93
CA VAL A 51 0.98 3.94 -15.86
C VAL A 51 2.01 4.01 -14.75
N ILE A 52 1.63 3.84 -13.48
CA ILE A 52 2.52 4.12 -12.34
C ILE A 52 3.77 3.23 -12.35
N LEU A 53 3.63 1.91 -12.53
CA LEU A 53 4.74 0.96 -12.58
C LEU A 53 5.76 1.32 -13.68
N PRO A 54 5.38 1.54 -14.95
CA PRO A 54 6.30 2.05 -15.96
C PRO A 54 7.04 3.34 -15.55
N LEU A 55 6.36 4.27 -14.88
CA LEU A 55 6.99 5.52 -14.40
C LEU A 55 8.01 5.27 -13.29
N VAL A 56 7.70 4.38 -12.34
CA VAL A 56 8.62 3.95 -11.29
C VAL A 56 9.90 3.38 -11.92
N LEU A 57 9.74 2.47 -12.90
CA LEU A 57 10.87 1.87 -13.60
C LEU A 57 11.71 2.92 -14.35
N LEU A 58 11.06 3.89 -15.01
CA LEU A 58 11.74 4.97 -15.74
C LEU A 58 12.51 5.90 -14.80
N GLU A 59 11.95 6.27 -13.65
CA GLU A 59 12.66 7.06 -12.64
C GLU A 59 13.90 6.33 -12.10
N MET A 60 13.76 5.02 -11.81
CA MET A 60 14.86 4.19 -11.32
C MET A 60 15.94 3.99 -12.40
N GLU A 61 15.56 3.82 -13.68
CA GLU A 61 16.51 3.72 -14.79
C GLU A 61 17.36 5.00 -14.90
N LYS A 62 16.74 6.18 -14.75
CA LYS A 62 17.44 7.46 -14.92
C LYS A 62 18.22 7.94 -13.70
N SER A 63 17.84 7.53 -12.49
CA SER A 63 18.40 8.12 -11.26
C SER A 63 18.76 7.11 -10.17
N GLY A 64 18.54 5.82 -10.40
CA GLY A 64 18.80 4.75 -9.42
C GLY A 64 17.79 4.66 -8.28
N VAL A 65 16.98 5.70 -8.06
CA VAL A 65 15.93 5.77 -7.05
C VAL A 65 14.67 6.39 -7.64
N SER A 66 13.51 6.13 -7.04
CA SER A 66 12.24 6.71 -7.49
C SER A 66 11.42 7.25 -6.32
N PHE A 67 10.81 8.41 -6.53
CA PHE A 67 9.81 8.94 -5.59
C PHE A 67 8.55 8.06 -5.61
N LEU A 68 8.02 7.78 -6.80
CA LEU A 68 6.87 6.89 -6.95
C LEU A 68 7.18 5.46 -6.47
N GLY A 69 8.44 5.02 -6.58
CA GLY A 69 8.90 3.74 -6.04
C GLY A 69 8.94 3.71 -4.51
N ALA A 70 9.27 4.83 -3.87
CA ALA A 70 9.11 4.95 -2.42
C ALA A 70 7.63 4.94 -2.02
N VAL A 71 6.77 5.63 -2.78
CA VAL A 71 5.30 5.63 -2.56
C VAL A 71 4.73 4.23 -2.72
N ASP A 72 5.21 3.42 -3.66
CA ASP A 72 4.84 2.02 -3.79
C ASP A 72 5.15 1.21 -2.52
N MET A 73 6.40 1.25 -2.07
CA MET A 73 6.83 0.53 -0.86
C MET A 73 6.03 0.96 0.37
N VAL A 74 5.87 2.25 0.59
CA VAL A 74 5.17 2.77 1.78
C VAL A 74 3.65 2.63 1.65
N GLY A 75 3.09 3.05 0.52
CA GLY A 75 1.65 3.16 0.30
C GLY A 75 0.96 1.84 -0.03
N LEU A 76 1.66 0.88 -0.62
CA LEU A 76 1.12 -0.45 -0.91
C LEU A 76 1.72 -1.50 0.01
N VAL A 77 3.03 -1.73 -0.04
CA VAL A 77 3.66 -2.86 0.69
C VAL A 77 3.50 -2.71 2.20
N MET A 78 3.81 -1.55 2.78
CA MET A 78 3.69 -1.35 4.24
C MET A 78 2.24 -1.28 4.72
N VAL A 79 1.32 -0.76 3.89
CA VAL A 79 -0.11 -0.77 4.18
C VAL A 79 -0.64 -2.21 4.18
N ALA A 80 -0.35 -2.99 3.15
CA ALA A 80 -0.73 -4.40 3.09
C ALA A 80 -0.12 -5.21 4.24
N ALA A 81 1.14 -4.93 4.60
CA ALA A 81 1.78 -5.54 5.77
C ALA A 81 1.05 -5.18 7.07
N GLY A 82 0.66 -3.92 7.26
CA GLY A 82 -0.10 -3.49 8.44
C GLY A 82 -1.46 -4.19 8.56
N ILE A 83 -2.19 -4.32 7.45
CA ILE A 83 -3.48 -5.04 7.40
C ILE A 83 -3.29 -6.52 7.74
N ASN A 84 -2.34 -7.19 7.10
CA ASN A 84 -2.08 -8.61 7.37
C ASN A 84 -1.62 -8.81 8.82
N LEU A 85 -0.71 -7.98 9.32
CA LEU A 85 -0.23 -8.06 10.70
C LEU A 85 -1.37 -7.92 11.71
N ALA A 86 -2.29 -6.99 11.50
CA ALA A 86 -3.47 -6.84 12.36
C ALA A 86 -4.33 -8.11 12.38
N ASN A 87 -4.50 -8.77 11.23
CA ASN A 87 -5.25 -10.02 11.12
C ASN A 87 -4.47 -11.27 11.57
N VAL A 88 -3.15 -11.19 11.71
CA VAL A 88 -2.36 -12.20 12.42
C VAL A 88 -2.53 -12.05 13.94
N ILE A 89 -2.51 -10.81 14.45
CA ILE A 89 -2.57 -10.51 15.89
C ILE A 89 -3.98 -10.70 16.45
N ALA A 90 -4.97 -10.07 15.82
CA ALA A 90 -6.36 -10.07 16.28
C ALA A 90 -7.31 -10.11 15.07
N PRO A 91 -7.40 -11.27 14.38
CA PRO A 91 -8.36 -11.46 13.31
C PRO A 91 -9.80 -11.36 13.81
N ARG A 92 -10.74 -11.08 12.90
CA ARG A 92 -12.17 -11.14 13.20
C ARG A 92 -12.64 -12.58 13.32
N GLU A 93 -12.06 -13.46 12.51
CA GLU A 93 -12.33 -14.90 12.50
C GLU A 93 -11.03 -15.70 12.51
N LYS A 94 -10.97 -16.81 13.26
CA LYS A 94 -9.72 -17.58 13.40
C LYS A 94 -9.11 -18.03 12.06
N SER A 95 -9.93 -18.24 11.05
CA SER A 95 -9.52 -18.61 9.68
C SER A 95 -8.77 -17.49 8.94
N GLU A 96 -9.03 -16.22 9.26
CA GLU A 96 -8.37 -15.08 8.61
C GLU A 96 -6.86 -15.05 8.88
N ALA A 97 -6.43 -15.48 10.07
CA ALA A 97 -5.01 -15.55 10.44
C ALA A 97 -4.23 -16.50 9.52
N ALA A 98 -4.87 -17.59 9.08
CA ALA A 98 -4.26 -18.59 8.21
C ALA A 98 -3.93 -18.05 6.82
N VAL A 99 -4.67 -17.04 6.35
CA VAL A 99 -4.42 -16.35 5.08
C VAL A 99 -3.50 -15.14 5.27
N ALA A 100 -3.65 -14.42 6.38
CA ALA A 100 -2.89 -13.21 6.67
C ALA A 100 -1.40 -13.47 6.93
N ALA A 101 -1.04 -14.55 7.64
CA ALA A 101 0.36 -14.83 7.98
C ALA A 101 1.24 -15.12 6.74
N PRO A 102 0.85 -16.01 5.80
CA PRO A 102 1.58 -16.18 4.56
C PRO A 102 1.60 -14.89 3.72
N GLY A 103 0.48 -14.17 3.67
CA GLY A 103 0.38 -12.89 2.96
C GLY A 103 1.38 -11.85 3.46
N LEU A 104 1.49 -11.69 4.78
CA LEU A 104 2.47 -10.81 5.43
C LEU A 104 3.90 -11.18 5.04
N LEU A 105 4.24 -12.48 5.13
CA LEU A 105 5.60 -12.97 4.89
C LEU A 105 6.03 -12.76 3.44
N ILE A 106 5.18 -13.13 2.48
CA ILE A 106 5.47 -12.95 1.05
C ILE A 106 5.54 -11.46 0.73
N ASN A 107 4.60 -10.67 1.25
CA ASN A 107 4.56 -9.23 1.04
C ASN A 107 5.85 -8.52 1.47
N LEU A 108 6.32 -8.81 2.69
CA LEU A 108 7.57 -8.25 3.20
C LEU A 108 8.81 -8.85 2.53
N GLY A 109 8.78 -10.14 2.23
CA GLY A 109 9.91 -10.89 1.68
C GLY A 109 10.27 -10.48 0.26
N PHE A 110 9.28 -10.12 -0.57
CA PHE A 110 9.51 -9.73 -1.96
C PHE A 110 9.20 -8.24 -2.24
N GLY A 111 8.63 -7.51 -1.28
CA GLY A 111 8.20 -6.13 -1.51
C GLY A 111 7.08 -6.02 -2.53
N THR A 112 6.22 -7.04 -2.58
CA THR A 112 5.11 -7.21 -3.53
C THR A 112 4.19 -8.30 -3.00
N PHE A 113 2.97 -8.45 -3.51
CA PHE A 113 1.87 -9.28 -2.96
C PHE A 113 0.90 -8.50 -2.06
N VAL A 114 0.55 -7.31 -2.51
CA VAL A 114 -0.35 -6.37 -1.84
C VAL A 114 -1.81 -6.83 -1.93
N GLU A 115 -2.11 -7.72 -2.88
CA GLU A 115 -3.38 -8.43 -3.06
C GLU A 115 -3.79 -9.23 -1.82
N SER A 116 -2.82 -9.64 -1.00
CA SER A 116 -3.08 -10.30 0.30
C SER A 116 -3.97 -9.47 1.22
N ALA A 117 -3.99 -8.13 1.05
CA ALA A 117 -4.85 -7.24 1.83
C ALA A 117 -6.30 -7.14 1.30
N TYR A 118 -6.55 -7.51 0.04
CA TYR A 118 -7.86 -7.31 -0.61
C TYR A 118 -9.04 -7.96 0.14
N PRO A 119 -8.96 -9.20 0.66
CA PRO A 119 -10.06 -9.80 1.39
C PRO A 119 -10.49 -8.97 2.61
N PHE A 120 -9.53 -8.37 3.32
CA PHE A 120 -9.78 -7.55 4.51
C PHE A 120 -10.32 -6.17 4.14
N MET A 121 -9.79 -5.57 3.09
CA MET A 121 -10.24 -4.27 2.58
C MET A 121 -11.67 -4.34 2.05
N PHE A 122 -12.01 -5.34 1.24
CA PHE A 122 -13.36 -5.46 0.69
C PHE A 122 -14.39 -5.91 1.71
N SER A 123 -13.99 -6.63 2.76
CA SER A 123 -14.89 -7.04 3.83
C SER A 123 -15.15 -5.95 4.88
N ASN A 124 -14.38 -4.85 4.89
CA ASN A 124 -14.55 -3.77 5.85
C ASN A 124 -14.17 -2.38 5.28
N LYS A 125 -15.18 -1.52 5.10
CA LYS A 125 -15.00 -0.14 4.59
C LYS A 125 -14.06 0.71 5.44
N VAL A 126 -13.97 0.46 6.76
CA VAL A 126 -13.05 1.19 7.64
C VAL A 126 -11.61 0.77 7.38
N VAL A 127 -11.36 -0.53 7.14
CA VAL A 127 -10.03 -1.01 6.75
C VAL A 127 -9.64 -0.45 5.38
N PHE A 128 -10.59 -0.44 4.43
CA PHE A 128 -10.37 0.13 3.10
C PHE A 128 -10.01 1.62 3.16
N ALA A 129 -10.82 2.43 3.85
CA ALA A 129 -10.57 3.86 4.02
C ALA A 129 -9.27 4.12 4.81
N GLY A 130 -9.00 3.28 5.82
CA GLY A 130 -7.77 3.30 6.60
C GLY A 130 -6.52 3.04 5.76
N ALA A 131 -6.59 2.12 4.80
CA ALA A 131 -5.52 1.82 3.87
C ALA A 131 -5.17 3.04 3.00
N ILE A 132 -6.19 3.65 2.38
CA ILE A 132 -6.04 4.87 1.56
C ILE A 132 -5.47 6.01 2.39
N PHE A 133 -6.04 6.24 3.58
CA PHE A 133 -5.58 7.29 4.48
C PHE A 133 -4.11 7.09 4.89
N SER A 134 -3.74 5.86 5.29
CA SER A 134 -2.38 5.54 5.72
C SER A 134 -1.37 5.64 4.58
N ALA A 135 -1.77 5.27 3.36
CA ALA A 135 -0.97 5.47 2.16
C ALA A 135 -0.77 6.96 1.87
N GLY A 136 -1.82 7.78 2.00
CA GLY A 136 -1.74 9.24 1.89
C GLY A 136 -0.78 9.86 2.90
N VAL A 137 -0.88 9.48 4.19
CA VAL A 137 0.03 9.94 5.24
C VAL A 137 1.47 9.51 4.94
N GLY A 138 1.68 8.26 4.54
CA GLY A 138 2.99 7.74 4.17
C GLY A 138 3.61 8.51 3.00
N GLY A 139 2.85 8.71 1.92
CA GLY A 139 3.29 9.49 0.77
C GLY A 139 3.60 10.95 1.14
N MET A 140 2.77 11.58 1.96
CA MET A 140 3.00 12.93 2.47
C MET A 140 4.34 13.03 3.23
N LEU A 141 4.64 12.05 4.09
CA LEU A 141 5.91 12.00 4.82
C LEU A 141 7.11 11.78 3.90
N LEU A 142 6.98 10.94 2.87
CA LEU A 142 8.00 10.79 1.83
C LEU A 142 8.29 12.12 1.13
N GLY A 143 7.23 12.87 0.77
CA GLY A 143 7.33 14.20 0.19
C GLY A 143 8.01 15.21 1.12
N LEU A 144 7.56 15.26 2.39
CA LEU A 144 8.10 16.15 3.42
C LEU A 144 9.61 15.93 3.65
N LEU A 145 10.03 14.67 3.69
CA LEU A 145 11.41 14.27 3.98
C LEU A 145 12.25 14.09 2.70
N ASN A 146 11.67 14.36 1.53
CA ASN A 146 12.28 14.19 0.21
C ASN A 146 12.92 12.80 0.03
N ILE A 147 12.18 11.76 0.41
CA ILE A 147 12.64 10.37 0.35
C ILE A 147 12.33 9.78 -1.02
N LYS A 148 13.33 9.14 -1.63
CA LYS A 148 13.23 8.34 -2.84
C LYS A 148 13.85 6.97 -2.58
N GLY A 149 13.30 5.93 -3.18
CA GLY A 149 13.72 4.55 -2.94
C GLY A 149 13.52 3.66 -4.15
N VAL A 150 13.97 2.42 -4.02
CA VAL A 150 13.77 1.38 -5.03
C VAL A 150 12.52 0.57 -4.68
N ALA A 151 11.67 0.33 -5.67
CA ALA A 151 10.49 -0.54 -5.58
C ALA A 151 10.84 -1.98 -5.96
N TYR A 152 9.95 -2.93 -5.65
CA TYR A 152 10.09 -4.35 -6.00
C TYR A 152 11.33 -5.02 -5.40
N VAL A 153 11.70 -4.59 -4.20
CA VAL A 153 12.78 -5.16 -3.39
C VAL A 153 12.23 -5.59 -2.05
N PRO A 154 12.83 -6.60 -1.39
CA PRO A 154 12.42 -7.00 -0.06
C PRO A 154 12.31 -5.79 0.89
N ALA A 155 11.25 -5.73 1.69
CA ALA A 155 10.96 -4.56 2.52
C ALA A 155 12.11 -4.20 3.47
N PHE A 156 12.81 -5.21 4.00
CA PHE A 156 13.98 -5.00 4.86
C PHE A 156 15.20 -4.41 4.12
N ALA A 157 15.28 -4.60 2.80
CA ALA A 157 16.35 -4.02 1.97
C ALA A 157 16.02 -2.60 1.50
N SER A 158 14.73 -2.25 1.40
CA SER A 158 14.26 -0.97 0.85
C SER A 158 14.89 0.27 1.51
N PRO A 159 15.04 0.36 2.86
CA PRO A 159 15.74 1.49 3.47
C PRO A 159 17.16 1.70 2.94
N PHE A 160 17.93 0.62 2.76
CA PHE A 160 19.32 0.70 2.31
C PHE A 160 19.45 1.03 0.82
N LEU A 161 18.36 0.89 0.06
CA LEU A 161 18.25 1.26 -1.35
C LEU A 161 17.49 2.58 -1.54
N SER A 162 17.45 3.41 -0.50
CA SER A 162 16.86 4.76 -0.54
C SER A 162 17.93 5.83 -0.43
N ASN A 163 17.58 7.06 -0.79
CA ASN A 163 18.46 8.22 -0.60
C ASN A 163 18.65 8.60 0.88
N ASN A 164 17.83 8.07 1.79
CA ASN A 164 17.93 8.29 3.24
C ASN A 164 17.34 7.09 4.01
N ALA A 165 18.21 6.13 4.36
CA ALA A 165 17.79 4.87 4.97
C ALA A 165 17.02 5.06 6.29
N PHE A 166 17.49 5.95 7.16
CA PHE A 166 16.86 6.18 8.46
C PHE A 166 15.44 6.75 8.29
N SER A 167 15.28 7.75 7.42
CA SER A 167 13.99 8.38 7.19
C SER A 167 13.03 7.44 6.47
N MET A 168 13.50 6.66 5.49
CA MET A 168 12.71 5.63 4.82
C MET A 168 12.19 4.59 5.82
N ALA A 169 13.05 4.08 6.71
CA ALA A 169 12.66 3.13 7.73
C ALA A 169 11.60 3.68 8.68
N ILE A 170 11.73 4.95 9.10
CA ILE A 170 10.72 5.62 9.94
C ILE A 170 9.38 5.71 9.21
N VAL A 171 9.36 6.16 7.95
CA VAL A 171 8.10 6.32 7.21
C VAL A 171 7.44 4.96 6.98
N MET A 172 8.22 3.94 6.63
CA MET A 172 7.72 2.57 6.51
C MET A 172 7.08 2.08 7.81
N ALA A 173 7.75 2.29 8.95
CA ALA A 173 7.25 1.89 10.25
C ALA A 173 5.97 2.66 10.64
N VAL A 174 5.94 3.98 10.41
CA VAL A 174 4.77 4.83 10.69
C VAL A 174 3.57 4.34 9.89
N THR A 175 3.72 4.11 8.58
CA THR A 175 2.61 3.66 7.74
C THR A 175 2.12 2.25 8.10
N LEU A 176 3.04 1.34 8.39
CA LEU A 176 2.71 -0.01 8.86
C LEU A 176 1.93 0.03 10.18
N VAL A 177 2.43 0.76 11.17
CA VAL A 177 1.80 0.89 12.49
C VAL A 177 0.44 1.56 12.38
N LEU A 178 0.35 2.66 11.62
CA LEU A 178 -0.91 3.39 11.42
C LEU A 178 -1.98 2.48 10.83
N THR A 179 -1.65 1.76 9.74
CA THR A 179 -2.58 0.85 9.08
C THR A 179 -2.96 -0.32 9.99
N CYS A 180 -1.98 -0.88 10.72
CA CYS A 180 -2.20 -1.97 11.66
C CYS A 180 -3.16 -1.55 12.78
N VAL A 181 -2.94 -0.39 13.40
CA VAL A 181 -3.82 0.13 14.46
C VAL A 181 -5.24 0.37 13.96
N ILE A 182 -5.40 1.01 12.78
CA ILE A 182 -6.74 1.21 12.19
C ILE A 182 -7.44 -0.13 11.96
N THR A 183 -6.72 -1.13 11.43
CA THR A 183 -7.27 -2.46 11.16
C THR A 183 -7.64 -3.19 12.45
N LEU A 184 -6.80 -3.14 13.49
CA LEU A 184 -7.09 -3.72 14.80
C LEU A 184 -8.35 -3.13 15.43
N LEU A 185 -8.50 -1.80 15.35
CA LEU A 185 -9.70 -1.12 15.83
C LEU A 185 -10.93 -1.55 15.02
N ALA A 186 -10.83 -1.57 13.69
CA ALA A 186 -11.91 -1.98 12.81
C ALA A 186 -12.35 -3.44 13.06
N ASN A 187 -11.42 -4.34 13.35
CA ASN A 187 -11.71 -5.74 13.67
C ASN A 187 -12.50 -5.86 14.98
N LYS A 188 -12.15 -5.08 16.00
CA LYS A 188 -12.86 -5.05 17.29
C LYS A 188 -14.31 -4.59 17.16
N PHE A 189 -14.58 -3.55 16.38
CA PHE A 189 -15.95 -3.02 16.24
C PHE A 189 -16.91 -3.98 15.51
N VAL A 190 -16.41 -4.80 14.59
CA VAL A 190 -17.26 -5.75 13.85
C VAL A 190 -17.47 -7.06 14.61
N ALA A 191 -16.47 -7.54 15.37
CA ALA A 191 -16.62 -8.70 16.24
C ALA A 191 -17.76 -8.53 17.25
N ILE A 192 -17.96 -7.31 17.78
CA ILE A 192 -19.06 -6.98 18.70
C ILE A 192 -20.43 -7.14 18.02
N LYS A 193 -20.55 -6.88 16.72
CA LYS A 193 -21.82 -6.96 15.98
C LYS A 193 -22.27 -8.40 15.71
N LYS A 194 -21.34 -9.36 15.62
CA LYS A 194 -21.63 -10.81 15.49
C LYS A 194 -21.85 -11.51 16.85
N ALA A 195 -21.46 -10.90 17.96
CA ALA A 195 -21.55 -11.50 19.29
C ALA A 195 -22.94 -11.38 19.95
N VAL A 196 -23.93 -10.77 19.28
CA VAL A 196 -25.34 -10.88 19.69
C VAL A 196 -25.84 -12.23 19.17
N PRO A 197 -26.10 -13.23 20.02
CA PRO A 197 -26.61 -14.51 19.56
C PRO A 197 -27.96 -14.27 18.87
N GLU A 198 -28.14 -14.82 17.66
CA GLU A 198 -29.48 -15.05 17.15
C GLU A 198 -30.24 -15.85 18.21
N SER A 199 -31.33 -15.27 18.72
CA SER A 199 -32.19 -15.94 19.66
C SER A 199 -32.58 -17.30 19.09
N PRO A 200 -32.49 -18.40 19.85
CA PRO A 200 -32.95 -19.69 19.36
C PRO A 200 -34.43 -19.56 19.02
N THR A 201 -34.77 -19.80 17.76
CA THR A 201 -36.15 -19.94 17.30
C THR A 201 -36.82 -20.97 18.22
N PRO A 202 -37.95 -20.65 18.87
CA PRO A 202 -38.61 -21.60 19.74
C PRO A 202 -39.01 -22.85 18.93
N GLY A 203 -38.54 -24.00 19.38
CA GLY A 203 -38.81 -25.28 18.74
C GLY A 203 -40.32 -25.53 18.62
N ILE A 204 -40.78 -25.80 17.40
CA ILE A 204 -42.08 -26.40 17.18
C ILE A 204 -41.94 -27.88 17.56
N SER A 205 -42.29 -28.19 18.80
CA SER A 205 -42.67 -29.53 19.21
C SER A 205 -44.00 -29.88 18.54
N ALA A 206 -43.95 -30.69 17.49
CA ALA A 206 -45.14 -31.38 17.00
C ALA A 206 -45.19 -32.76 17.67
N LYS A 207 -45.98 -32.84 18.75
CA LYS A 207 -46.56 -34.08 19.23
C LYS A 207 -47.74 -34.44 18.32
N SER A 208 -47.71 -35.64 17.74
CA SER A 208 -48.79 -36.64 17.59
C SER A 208 -48.52 -37.52 16.37
#